data_AF-A0A258ZMS1-F1
#
_entry.id   AF-A0A258ZMS1-F1
#
_cell.length_a   1.000
_cell.length_b   1.000
_cell.length_c   1.000
_cell.angle_alpha   90.00
_cell.angle_beta   90.00
_cell.angle_gamma   90.00
#
_symmetry.space_group_name_H-M   'P 1'
#
loop_
_entity.id
_entity.type
_entity.pdbx_description
1 polymer ?
#
loop_
_entity_poly.entity_id
_entity_poly.type
_entity_poly.pdbx_seq_one_letter_code
_entity_poly.pdbx_strand_id
1 'polypeptide(L)'
;MLNIDRRILAHFDFVTVVLLVPIIFLSGWLINEIHPMLGQKHLTYVTVGIGVFVTLFLLPVRRMFWLIPIFYWGSVLLLVAVEFVGHARLGAKRWIEIPFVHFTLQPSELIKPAFVLMLAYLISRNPPQRD
;
A
#
# COMPACT_ATOMS: atom_id res chain seq x y z
N MET A 1 -8.31 22.78 -6.24
CA MET A 1 -7.26 23.13 -5.26
C MET A 1 -7.45 22.24 -4.04
N LEU A 2 -6.47 21.39 -3.72
CA LEU A 2 -6.52 20.52 -2.53
C LEU A 2 -6.42 21.40 -1.28
N ASN A 3 -7.55 21.70 -0.63
CA ASN A 3 -7.55 22.35 0.69
C ASN A 3 -7.11 21.31 1.72
N ILE A 4 -5.79 21.19 1.94
CA ILE A 4 -5.21 20.34 2.96
C ILE A 4 -5.61 20.92 4.33
N ASP A 5 -6.45 20.19 5.06
CA ASP A 5 -6.89 20.60 6.39
C ASP A 5 -5.72 20.46 7.37
N ARG A 6 -5.27 21.57 7.98
CA ARG A 6 -4.16 21.60 8.95
C ARG A 6 -4.37 20.64 10.12
N ARG A 7 -5.62 20.25 10.39
CA ARG A 7 -5.98 19.26 11.41
C ARG A 7 -5.41 17.87 11.15
N ILE A 8 -5.16 17.51 9.89
CA ILE A 8 -4.59 16.21 9.52
C ILE A 8 -3.16 16.09 10.07
N LEU A 9 -2.37 17.15 9.95
CA LEU A 9 -1.00 17.21 10.49
C LEU A 9 -0.99 17.22 12.02
N ALA A 10 -1.96 17.88 12.66
CA ALA A 10 -2.01 17.99 14.12
C ALA A 10 -2.34 16.68 14.85
N HIS A 11 -3.11 15.78 14.22
CA HIS A 11 -3.48 14.48 14.80
C HIS A 11 -2.66 13.32 14.22
N PHE A 12 -1.66 13.62 13.41
CA PHE A 12 -0.82 12.60 12.81
C PHE A 12 0.14 12.02 13.84
N ASP A 13 0.25 10.70 13.87
CA ASP A 13 1.16 10.00 14.79
C ASP A 13 2.60 10.06 14.28
N PHE A 14 3.29 11.13 14.65
CA PHE A 14 4.71 11.31 14.35
C PHE A 14 5.61 10.30 15.07
N VAL A 15 5.16 9.70 16.18
CA VAL A 15 5.96 8.72 16.92
C VAL A 15 6.21 7.50 16.05
N THR A 16 5.17 6.99 15.38
CA THR A 16 5.31 5.86 14.46
C THR A 16 6.29 6.16 13.33
N VAL A 17 6.26 7.38 12.75
CA VAL A 17 7.21 7.75 11.69
C VAL A 17 8.64 7.81 12.21
N VAL A 18 8.86 8.42 13.39
CA VAL A 18 10.19 8.49 14.02
C VAL A 18 10.74 7.09 14.31
N LEU A 19 9.90 6.13 14.68
CA LEU A 19 10.32 4.74 14.93
C LEU A 19 10.64 3.98 13.63
N LEU A 20 10.00 4.30 12.50
CA LEU A 20 10.25 3.63 11.22
C LEU A 20 11.53 4.09 10.53
N VAL A 21 11.92 5.36 10.69
CA VAL A 21 13.14 5.93 10.08
C VAL A 21 14.41 5.14 10.38
N PRO A 22 14.76 4.82 11.65
CA PRO A 22 15.97 4.05 11.93
C PRO A 22 15.90 2.63 11.38
N ILE A 23 14.71 2.01 11.34
CA ILE A 23 14.52 0.66 10.79
C ILE A 23 14.81 0.66 9.28
N ILE A 24 14.27 1.62 8.55
CA ILE A 24 14.50 1.77 7.10
C ILE A 24 15.98 2.06 6.83
N PHE A 25 16.59 2.95 7.60
CA PHE A 25 18.00 3.29 7.44
C PHE A 25 18.92 2.08 7.70
N LEU A 26 18.72 1.38 8.82
CA LEU A 26 19.50 0.18 9.15
C LEU A 26 19.28 -0.93 8.13
N SER A 27 18.04 -1.13 7.65
CA SER A 27 17.75 -2.10 6.60
C SER A 27 18.50 -1.77 5.31
N GLY A 28 18.46 -0.52 4.87
CA GLY A 28 19.19 -0.06 3.69
C GLY A 28 20.70 -0.24 3.83
N TRP A 29 21.27 0.09 5.00
CA TRP A 29 22.68 -0.10 5.30
C TRP A 29 23.09 -1.58 5.17
N LEU A 30 22.38 -2.47 5.87
CA LEU A 30 22.68 -3.91 5.88
C LEU A 30 22.55 -4.54 4.49
N ILE A 31 21.54 -4.14 3.70
CA ILE A 31 21.37 -4.69 2.34
C ILE A 31 22.48 -4.20 1.42
N ASN A 32 22.92 -2.95 1.56
CA ASN A 32 23.98 -2.40 0.72
C ASN A 32 25.33 -3.07 0.99
N GLU A 33 25.61 -3.43 2.24
CA GLU A 33 26.80 -4.23 2.62
C GLU A 33 26.79 -5.63 1.99
N ILE A 34 25.62 -6.27 1.86
CA ILE A 34 25.51 -7.60 1.24
C ILE A 34 25.70 -7.52 -0.28
N HIS A 35 24.99 -6.61 -0.95
CA HIS A 35 25.11 -6.44 -2.39
C HIS A 35 24.60 -5.06 -2.84
N PRO A 36 25.44 -4.23 -3.52
CA PRO A 36 25.09 -2.85 -3.84
C PRO A 36 23.87 -2.73 -4.77
N MET A 37 23.70 -3.65 -5.73
CA MET A 37 22.52 -3.66 -6.62
C MET A 37 21.20 -3.91 -5.85
N LEU A 38 21.22 -4.70 -4.78
CA LEU A 38 20.04 -4.93 -3.95
C LEU A 38 19.74 -3.70 -3.09
N GLY A 39 20.78 -3.01 -2.62
CA GLY A 39 20.67 -1.73 -1.93
C GLY A 39 19.97 -0.66 -2.79
N GLN A 40 20.36 -0.55 -4.07
CA GLN A 40 19.70 0.37 -5.01
C GLN A 40 18.22 0.02 -5.24
N LYS A 41 17.88 -1.27 -5.35
CA LYS A 41 16.48 -1.69 -5.44
C LYS A 41 15.70 -1.33 -4.18
N HIS A 42 16.28 -1.56 -3.00
CA HIS A 42 15.67 -1.20 -1.72
C HIS A 42 15.37 0.32 -1.65
N LEU A 43 16.34 1.16 -2.04
CA LEU A 43 16.15 2.61 -2.07
C LEU A 43 15.01 3.04 -3.00
N THR A 44 14.92 2.44 -4.19
CA THR A 44 13.80 2.67 -5.12
C THR A 44 12.46 2.30 -4.49
N TYR A 45 12.36 1.12 -3.86
CA TYR A 45 11.13 0.67 -3.20
C TYR A 45 10.71 1.59 -2.04
N VAL A 46 11.66 2.02 -1.21
CA VAL A 46 11.41 2.96 -0.11
C VAL A 46 10.92 4.31 -0.67
N THR A 47 11.56 4.82 -1.72
CA THR A 47 11.19 6.10 -2.34
C THR A 47 9.77 6.05 -2.92
N VAL A 48 9.44 4.99 -3.65
CA VAL A 48 8.07 4.76 -4.17
C VAL A 48 7.07 4.62 -3.02
N GLY A 49 7.42 3.86 -1.98
CA GLY A 49 6.58 3.68 -0.79
C GLY A 49 6.26 4.98 -0.07
N ILE A 50 7.26 5.85 0.13
CA ILE A 50 7.08 7.18 0.70
C ILE A 50 6.18 8.04 -0.21
N GLY A 51 6.38 8.00 -1.53
CA GLY A 51 5.54 8.73 -2.47
C GLY A 51 4.07 8.30 -2.42
N VAL A 52 3.82 6.98 -2.37
CA VAL A 52 2.47 6.42 -2.21
C VAL A 52 1.88 6.82 -0.86
N PHE A 53 2.66 6.72 0.22
CA PHE A 53 2.23 7.11 1.56
C PHE A 53 1.81 8.60 1.60
N VAL A 54 2.66 9.51 1.12
CA VAL A 54 2.35 10.95 1.10
C VAL A 54 1.11 11.23 0.25
N THR A 55 0.98 10.57 -0.91
CA THR A 55 -0.21 10.72 -1.77
C THR A 55 -1.48 10.29 -1.05
N LEU A 56 -1.47 9.10 -0.44
CA LEU A 56 -2.63 8.58 0.30
C LEU A 56 -2.95 9.40 1.55
N PHE A 57 -1.93 9.90 2.24
CA PHE A 57 -2.06 10.75 3.42
C PHE A 57 -2.77 12.08 3.11
N LEU A 58 -2.51 12.65 1.94
CA LEU A 58 -3.14 13.89 1.48
C LEU A 58 -4.55 13.67 0.90
N LEU A 59 -4.93 12.43 0.57
CA LEU A 59 -6.24 12.14 0.00
C LEU A 59 -7.34 12.18 1.08
N PRO A 60 -8.44 12.92 0.85
CA PRO A 60 -9.57 12.95 1.77
C PRO A 60 -10.41 11.68 1.64
N VAL A 61 -9.92 10.55 2.18
CA VAL A 61 -10.56 9.23 2.07
C VAL A 61 -12.03 9.26 2.50
N ARG A 62 -12.37 10.04 3.53
CA ARG A 62 -13.76 10.22 4.02
C ARG A 62 -14.71 10.80 2.96
N ARG A 63 -14.23 11.71 2.11
CA ARG A 63 -15.04 12.29 1.00
C ARG A 63 -15.14 11.31 -0.17
N MET A 64 -14.17 10.42 -0.29
CA MET A 64 -14.04 9.46 -1.38
C MET A 64 -14.58 8.07 -1.03
N PHE A 65 -15.53 8.00 -0.08
CA PHE A 65 -16.08 6.75 0.43
C PHE A 65 -16.72 5.85 -0.67
N TRP A 66 -17.20 6.46 -1.75
CA TRP A 66 -17.75 5.76 -2.91
C TRP A 66 -16.71 5.00 -3.74
N LEU A 67 -15.41 5.30 -3.60
CA LEU A 67 -14.34 4.57 -4.27
C LEU A 67 -14.00 3.24 -3.59
N ILE A 68 -14.41 3.03 -2.34
CA ILE A 68 -14.04 1.84 -1.56
C ILE A 68 -14.51 0.55 -2.27
N PRO A 69 -15.77 0.42 -2.72
CA PRO A 69 -16.19 -0.78 -3.45
C PRO A 69 -15.41 -0.99 -4.76
N ILE A 70 -15.08 0.10 -5.48
CA ILE A 70 -14.31 0.04 -6.73
C ILE A 70 -12.90 -0.47 -6.45
N PHE A 71 -12.25 0.05 -5.41
CA PHE A 71 -10.91 -0.38 -5.00
C PHE A 71 -10.88 -1.84 -4.54
N TYR A 72 -11.91 -2.29 -3.81
CA TYR A 72 -12.07 -3.68 -3.40
C TYR A 72 -12.22 -4.62 -4.60
N TRP A 73 -13.19 -4.37 -5.47
CA TRP A 73 -13.42 -5.22 -6.65
C TRP A 73 -12.25 -5.17 -7.63
N GLY A 74 -11.61 -4.02 -7.80
CA GLY A 74 -10.36 -3.91 -8.56
C GLY A 74 -9.25 -4.79 -7.99
N SER A 75 -9.11 -4.84 -6.67
CA SER A 75 -8.13 -5.70 -6.00
C SER A 75 -8.47 -7.20 -6.15
N VAL A 76 -9.75 -7.57 -6.10
CA VAL A 76 -10.21 -8.94 -6.37
C VAL A 76 -9.91 -9.34 -7.82
N LEU A 77 -10.18 -8.45 -8.79
CA LEU A 77 -9.84 -8.69 -10.19
C LEU A 77 -8.34 -8.88 -10.38
N LEU A 78 -7.50 -8.12 -9.68
CA LEU A 78 -6.05 -8.28 -9.73
C LEU A 78 -5.58 -9.63 -9.16
N LEU A 79 -6.24 -10.16 -8.11
CA LEU A 79 -5.94 -11.49 -7.58
C LEU A 79 -6.22 -12.57 -8.63
N VAL A 80 -7.37 -12.47 -9.30
CA VAL A 80 -7.74 -13.39 -10.39
C VAL A 80 -6.76 -13.23 -11.56
N ALA A 81 -6.44 -11.99 -11.94
CA ALA A 81 -5.51 -11.70 -13.04
C ALA A 81 -4.10 -12.27 -12.81
N VAL A 82 -3.65 -12.40 -11.55
CA VAL A 82 -2.35 -13.00 -11.21
C VAL A 82 -2.22 -14.44 -11.69
N GLU A 83 -3.31 -15.19 -11.79
CA GLU A 83 -3.26 -16.59 -12.21
C GLU A 83 -2.94 -16.72 -13.71
N PHE A 84 -3.43 -15.75 -14.49
CA PHE A 84 -3.25 -15.68 -15.94
C PHE A 84 -1.95 -14.99 -16.35
N VAL A 85 -1.65 -13.83 -15.76
CA VAL A 85 -0.54 -12.94 -16.16
C VAL A 85 0.65 -13.01 -15.19
N GLY A 86 0.47 -13.62 -14.01
CA GLY A 86 1.52 -13.68 -13.01
C GLY A 86 2.70 -14.57 -13.41
N HIS A 87 3.90 -14.09 -13.10
CA HIS A 87 5.13 -14.85 -13.29
C HIS A 87 5.29 -15.85 -12.15
N ALA A 88 5.60 -17.10 -12.50
CA ALA A 88 5.94 -18.12 -11.52
C ALA A 88 7.33 -17.83 -10.95
N ARG A 89 7.42 -17.59 -9.64
CA ARG A 89 8.70 -17.60 -8.91
C ARG A 89 8.62 -18.68 -7.85
N LEU A 90 9.66 -19.53 -7.78
CA LEU A 90 9.74 -20.64 -6.81
C LEU A 90 8.52 -21.59 -6.85
N GLY A 91 7.96 -21.84 -8.04
CA GLY A 91 6.83 -22.76 -8.23
C GLY A 91 5.43 -22.19 -7.96
N ALA A 92 5.31 -20.91 -7.58
CA ALA A 92 4.02 -20.25 -7.38
C ALA A 92 3.89 -18.95 -8.20
N LYS A 93 2.74 -18.76 -8.86
CA LYS A 93 2.38 -17.50 -9.52
C LYS A 93 1.78 -16.54 -8.49
N ARG A 94 2.57 -15.57 -8.02
CA ARG A 94 2.14 -14.61 -6.98
C ARG A 94 2.43 -13.16 -7.31
N TRP A 95 3.30 -12.92 -8.29
CA TRP A 95 3.85 -11.61 -8.60
C TRP A 95 3.48 -11.21 -10.02
N ILE A 96 2.95 -10.00 -10.16
CA ILE A 96 2.78 -9.32 -11.45
C ILE A 96 3.99 -8.42 -11.64
N GLU A 97 4.75 -8.66 -12.69
CA GLU A 97 5.82 -7.75 -13.08
C GLU A 97 5.20 -6.60 -13.88
N ILE A 98 5.36 -5.38 -13.39
CA ILE A 98 4.92 -4.19 -14.11
C ILE A 98 5.97 -3.93 -15.20
N PRO A 99 5.60 -4.05 -16.50
CA PRO A 99 6.53 -3.78 -17.58
C PRO A 99 7.05 -2.34 -17.46
N PHE A 100 8.28 -2.10 -17.93
CA PHE A 100 8.99 -0.81 -17.91
C PHE A 100 9.56 -0.33 -16.56
N VAL A 101 8.98 -0.72 -15.43
CA VAL A 101 9.43 -0.23 -14.10
C VAL A 101 10.27 -1.25 -13.33
N HIS A 102 10.41 -2.48 -13.86
CA HIS A 102 11.05 -3.62 -13.17
C HIS A 102 10.53 -3.83 -11.74
N PHE A 103 9.29 -3.41 -11.49
CA PHE A 103 8.63 -3.45 -10.20
C PHE A 103 7.73 -4.68 -10.17
N THR A 104 7.76 -5.42 -9.07
CA THR A 104 6.90 -6.58 -8.85
C THR A 104 5.79 -6.21 -7.87
N LEU A 105 4.54 -6.22 -8.34
CA LEU A 105 3.37 -6.02 -7.50
C LEU A 105 2.82 -7.38 -7.06
N GLN A 106 2.54 -7.51 -5.77
CA GLN A 106 1.84 -8.67 -5.23
C GLN A 106 0.37 -8.29 -4.95
N PRO A 107 -0.62 -8.78 -5.71
CA PRO A 107 -2.02 -8.37 -5.53
C PRO A 107 -2.58 -8.64 -4.13
N SER A 108 -2.07 -9.67 -3.43
CA SER A 108 -2.46 -9.96 -2.05
C SER A 108 -2.06 -8.87 -1.04
N GLU A 109 -1.07 -8.03 -1.36
CA GLU A 109 -0.74 -6.87 -0.54
C GLU A 109 -1.79 -5.76 -0.68
N LEU A 110 -2.38 -5.62 -1.87
CA LEU A 110 -3.37 -4.59 -2.16
C LEU A 110 -4.77 -4.95 -1.61
N ILE A 111 -5.16 -6.22 -1.66
CA ILE A 111 -6.47 -6.66 -1.16
C ILE A 111 -6.62 -6.49 0.35
N LYS A 112 -5.53 -6.59 1.13
CA LYS A 112 -5.57 -6.48 2.60
C LYS A 112 -6.19 -5.15 3.08
N PRO A 113 -5.64 -3.98 2.71
CA PRO A 113 -6.28 -2.70 3.07
C PRO A 113 -7.64 -2.53 2.38
N ALA A 114 -7.81 -3.00 1.14
CA ALA A 114 -9.08 -2.89 0.43
C ALA A 114 -10.22 -3.64 1.14
N PHE A 115 -9.94 -4.82 1.70
CA PHE A 115 -10.89 -5.63 2.45
C PHE A 115 -11.29 -4.96 3.76
N VAL A 116 -10.32 -4.44 4.54
CA VAL A 116 -10.60 -3.71 5.78
C VAL A 116 -11.48 -2.48 5.49
N LEU A 117 -11.17 -1.73 4.44
CA LEU A 117 -11.99 -0.59 4.02
C LEU A 117 -13.39 -1.02 3.59
N MET A 118 -13.53 -2.12 2.85
CA MET A 118 -14.83 -2.63 2.42
C MET A 118 -15.68 -3.09 3.61
N LEU A 119 -15.09 -3.76 4.60
CA LEU A 119 -15.77 -4.10 5.84
C LEU A 119 -16.26 -2.85 6.58
N ALA A 120 -15.38 -1.85 6.76
CA ALA A 120 -15.75 -0.59 7.37
C ALA A 120 -16.88 0.12 6.58
N TYR A 121 -16.84 0.04 5.24
CA TYR A 121 -17.87 0.58 4.36
C TYR A 121 -19.24 -0.08 4.57
N LEU A 122 -19.27 -1.41 4.65
CA LEU A 122 -20.51 -2.18 4.84
C LEU A 122 -21.09 -1.95 6.25
N ILE A 123 -20.26 -2.00 7.29
CA ILE A 123 -20.69 -1.78 8.68
C ILE A 123 -21.20 -0.35 8.87
N SER A 124 -20.55 0.63 8.25
CA SER A 124 -21.01 2.03 8.33
C SER A 124 -22.36 2.26 7.66
N ARG A 125 -22.75 1.43 6.68
CA ARG A 125 -24.05 1.54 6.00
C ARG A 125 -25.14 0.71 6.69
N ASN A 126 -24.79 -0.48 7.17
CA ASN A 126 -25.69 -1.40 7.86
C ASN A 126 -25.12 -1.68 9.26
N PRO A 127 -25.23 -0.74 10.20
CA PRO A 127 -24.72 -0.95 11.54
C PRO A 127 -25.49 -2.09 12.22
N PRO A 128 -24.81 -2.97 12.97
CA PRO A 128 -25.48 -3.99 13.76
C PRO A 128 -26.41 -3.32 14.78
N GLN A 129 -27.49 -4.03 15.15
CA GLN A 129 -28.38 -3.56 16.21
C GLN A 129 -27.57 -3.39 17.50
N ARG A 130 -27.80 -2.29 18.20
CA ARG A 130 -27.18 -2.04 19.49
C ARG A 130 -28.02 -2.76 20.54
N ASP A 131 -27.53 -3.90 20.99
CA ASP A 131 -28.00 -4.54 22.23
C ASP A 131 -27.71 -3.64 23.44
#